data_AF-A0A3B5Q010-F1
#
_entry.id   AF-A0A3B5Q010-F1
#
_cell.length_a   1.000
_cell.length_b   1.000
_cell.length_c   1.000
_cell.angle_alpha   90.00
_cell.angle_beta   90.00
_cell.angle_gamma   90.00
#
_symmetry.space_group_name_H-M   'P 1'
#
loop_
_entity.id
_entity.type
_entity.pdbx_description
1 polymer ?
#
loop_
_entity_poly.entity_id
_entity_poly.type
_entity_poly.pdbx_seq_one_letter_code
_entity_poly.pdbx_strand_id
1 'polypeptide(L)' 'MTQLDVTEIFHGISFPGHLHTQDSLQHALKFLFQDTDVLIVSYPKSGKRRRR' A
#
# COMPACT_ATOMS: atom_id res chain seq x y z
N MET A 1 -0.02 -18.57 -12.13
CA MET A 1 1.28 -18.08 -11.61
C MET A 1 1.12 -16.59 -11.35
N THR A 2 1.26 -16.14 -10.09
CA THR A 2 1.20 -14.71 -9.76
C THR A 2 2.46 -14.04 -10.30
N GLN A 3 2.34 -13.09 -11.22
CA GLN A 3 3.49 -12.33 -11.72
C GLN A 3 3.96 -11.38 -10.61
N LEU A 4 4.92 -11.84 -9.81
CA LEU A 4 5.43 -11.11 -8.64
C LEU A 4 6.25 -9.85 -9.04
N ASP A 5 6.69 -9.78 -10.29
CA ASP A 5 7.56 -8.70 -10.81
C ASP A 5 6.78 -7.53 -11.43
N VAL A 6 5.44 -7.59 -11.45
CA VAL A 6 4.65 -6.45 -11.94
C VAL A 6 4.80 -5.28 -10.97
N THR A 7 5.22 -4.14 -11.49
CA THR A 7 5.37 -2.89 -10.75
C THR A 7 4.39 -1.87 -11.32
N GLU A 8 3.57 -1.28 -10.45
CA GLU A 8 2.66 -0.19 -10.79
C GLU A 8 3.30 1.14 -10.37
N ILE A 9 3.26 2.14 -11.25
CA ILE A 9 3.80 3.47 -10.95
C ILE A 9 2.64 4.44 -10.73
N PHE A 10 2.53 4.95 -9.51
CA PHE A 10 1.50 5.90 -9.13
C PHE A 10 2.12 7.13 -8.46
N HIS A 11 1.89 8.31 -9.03
CA HIS A 11 2.52 9.58 -8.62
C HIS A 11 4.05 9.47 -8.44
N GLY A 12 4.72 8.70 -9.31
CA GLY A 12 6.17 8.50 -9.30
C GLY A 12 6.69 7.49 -8.26
N ILE A 13 5.80 6.84 -7.50
CA ILE A 13 6.15 5.79 -6.54
C ILE A 13 5.86 4.41 -7.14
N SER A 14 6.80 3.49 -6.99
CA SER A 14 6.67 2.10 -7.43
C SER A 14 5.96 1.24 -6.37
N PHE A 15 4.84 0.65 -6.74
CA PHE A 15 4.05 -0.27 -5.92
C PHE A 15 4.09 -1.70 -6.49
N PRO A 16 3.99 -2.74 -5.65
CA PRO A 16 3.83 -4.11 -6.12
C PRO A 16 2.49 -4.27 -6.86
N GLY A 17 2.54 -4.46 -8.18
CA GLY A 17 1.37 -4.46 -9.07
C GLY A 17 0.45 -5.68 -8.95
N HIS A 18 0.93 -6.73 -8.31
CA HIS A 18 0.11 -7.89 -7.94
C HIS A 18 -0.70 -7.65 -6.64
N LEU A 19 -0.38 -6.61 -5.87
CA LEU A 19 -1.10 -6.22 -4.65
C LEU A 19 -1.90 -4.94 -4.82
N HIS A 20 -1.42 -4.01 -5.63
CA HIS A 20 -2.03 -2.71 -5.87
C HIS A 20 -2.34 -2.55 -7.34
N THR A 21 -3.53 -2.05 -7.63
CA THR A 21 -3.91 -1.57 -8.96
C THR A 21 -4.06 -0.05 -8.92
N GLN A 22 -3.97 0.60 -10.08
CA GLN A 22 -4.19 2.04 -10.21
C GLN A 22 -5.53 2.48 -9.56
N ASP A 23 -6.60 1.72 -9.78
CA ASP A 23 -7.92 2.01 -9.23
C ASP A 23 -7.91 1.93 -7.69
N SER A 24 -7.31 0.89 -7.11
CA SER A 24 -7.21 0.76 -5.64
C SER A 24 -6.44 1.93 -5.01
N LEU A 25 -5.37 2.40 -5.67
CA LEU A 25 -4.57 3.54 -5.23
C LEU A 25 -5.34 4.85 -5.35
N GLN A 26 -6.13 5.03 -6.42
CA GLN A 26 -7.03 6.17 -6.55
C GLN A 26 -8.13 6.18 -5.47
N HIS A 27 -8.69 5.02 -5.14
CA HIS A 27 -9.67 4.89 -4.06
C HIS A 27 -9.05 5.20 -2.69
N ALA A 28 -7.82 4.77 -2.43
CA ALA A 28 -7.11 5.08 -1.20
C ALA A 28 -6.97 6.60 -0.97
N LEU A 29 -6.76 7.40 -2.03
CA LEU A 29 -6.71 8.86 -1.93
C LEU A 29 -8.05 9.52 -1.62
N LYS A 30 -9.16 8.85 -1.98
CA LYS A 30 -10.53 9.35 -1.79
C LYS A 30 -11.22 8.72 -0.59
N PHE A 31 -10.53 7.86 0.15
CA PHE A 31 -11.09 7.15 1.29
C PHE A 31 -11.51 8.15 2.36
N LEU A 32 -12.77 8.09 2.77
CA LEU A 32 -13.34 8.97 3.78
C LEU A 32 -13.19 8.33 5.16
N PHE A 33 -12.18 8.78 5.91
CA PHE A 33 -12.00 8.39 7.30
C PHE A 33 -13.15 8.91 8.18
N GLN A 34 -13.52 8.14 9.18
CA GLN A 34 -14.41 8.55 10.25
C GLN A 34 -13.61 9.01 11.48
N ASP A 35 -14.23 9.81 12.35
CA ASP A 35 -13.55 10.38 13.53
C ASP A 35 -13.00 9.33 14.51
N THR A 36 -13.55 8.12 14.49
CA THR A 36 -13.14 7.00 15.35
C THR A 36 -12.08 6.10 14.74
N ASP A 37 -11.70 6.32 13.48
CA ASP A 37 -10.72 5.47 12.79
C ASP A 37 -9.31 5.73 13.31
N VAL A 38 -8.51 4.66 13.39
CA VAL A 38 -7.10 4.74 13.79
C VAL A 38 -6.22 4.31 12.62
N LEU A 39 -5.34 5.20 12.16
CA LEU A 39 -4.40 4.95 11.08
C LEU A 39 -3.00 4.63 11.62
N ILE A 40 -2.44 3.49 11.21
CA ILE A 40 -1.04 3.14 11.49
C ILE A 40 -0.22 3.39 10.23
N VAL A 41 0.76 4.29 10.31
CA VAL A 41 1.63 4.65 9.19
C VAL A 41 3.06 4.20 9.46
N SER A 42 3.64 3.47 8.52
CA SER A 42 5.05 3.06 8.58
C SER A 42 5.63 2.89 7.18
N TYR A 43 6.93 3.11 7.04
CA TYR A 43 7.65 2.77 5.82
C TYR A 43 7.92 1.24 5.79
N PRO A 44 7.85 0.56 4.63
CA PRO A 44 8.12 -0.86 4.56
C PRO A 44 9.43 -1.23 5.28
N LYS A 45 9.36 -2.24 6.16
CA LYS A 45 10.47 -2.73 6.99
C LYS A 45 10.96 -1.81 8.13
N SER A 46 10.37 -0.64 8.37
CA SER A 46 10.75 0.22 9.51
C SER A 46 10.30 -0.35 10.87
N GLY A 47 9.23 -1.14 10.89
CA GLY A 47 8.88 -1.97 12.04
C GLY A 47 9.63 -3.30 11.99
N LYS A 48 10.72 -3.45 12.76
CA LYS A 48 11.34 -4.76 12.99
C LYS A 48 10.34 -5.68 13.69
N ARG A 49 9.56 -6.46 12.94
CA ARG A 49 8.86 -7.62 13.48
C ARG A 49 9.91 -8.70 13.76
N ARG A 50 10.56 -8.63 14.92
CA ARG A 50 11.47 -9.65 15.41
C ARG A 50 10.63 -10.91 15.62
N ARG A 51 10.72 -11.87 14.68
CA ARG A 51 10.16 -13.22 14.90
C ARG A 51 10.90 -13.80 16.12
N ARG A 52 10.16 -14.05 17.20
CA ARG A 52 10.59 -14.97 18.24
C ARG A 52 10.28 -16.38 17.78
#